data_AF-A0A970C5D1-F1
#
_entry.id   AF-A0A970C5D1-F1
#
_cell.length_a   1.000
_cell.length_b   1.000
_cell.length_c   1.000
_cell.angle_alpha   90.00
_cell.angle_beta   90.00
_cell.angle_gamma   90.00
#
_symmetry.space_group_name_H-M   'P 1'
#
loop_
_entity.id
_entity.type
_entity.pdbx_description
1 polymer ?
#
loop_
_entity_poly.entity_id
_entity_poly.type
_entity_poly.pdbx_seq_one_letter_code
_entity_poly.pdbx_strand_id
1 'polypeptide(L)'
;MKTSAKLLIIAALAVAVIAAVALKQNHKKSAAGAGDSPPAAAQSAAAPSATAASAAPASTQTVAAKLPKLIDLGADKCIPCKMMAPILEELKREYAGRLEVEFIDVWKNPAAGRAYGIQMIPTQIFYDAEGKERFRHVGFFGKEDILAKWKELGVDLLAKQSAGVVREEPVKPDTRPRDKVCFMCDGDVDPKTRTVVKGQSEQRIFCSPHCYFIYFSSLVGADPKTEDSKVSVTDWVSGNLVPASAAVYIYGMDAKGRPTIKAFGEKEAATNEQRSSGGNLLAWDVLRSKELATRCAFCDRAVYPEDACVVKFGTTRGYGCCTHCSLGVAARFKQDIEVEANDGLTGEPIRVKTLDGQIASIAPPTAIAWFGQTKNAEGQWVSAGCFKQGFFVNQDNLRKWLDARPAMTGRQITIAQALADKMKLTPEQIAKACKLGECK
;
A
#
# COMPACT_ATOMS: atom_id res chain seq x y z
N MET A 1 -0.11 -23.79 56.45
CA MET A 1 -1.47 -23.29 56.20
C MET A 1 -1.49 -22.09 55.22
N LYS A 2 -1.05 -22.21 53.95
CA LYS A 2 -0.92 -21.01 53.06
C LYS A 2 -1.37 -21.16 51.60
N THR A 3 -1.84 -22.32 51.16
CA THR A 3 -2.28 -22.53 49.76
C THR A 3 -3.80 -22.67 49.62
N SER A 4 -4.47 -23.39 50.52
CA SER A 4 -5.93 -23.61 50.44
C SER A 4 -6.77 -22.34 50.67
N ALA A 5 -6.30 -21.41 51.52
CA ALA A 5 -6.98 -20.14 51.77
C ALA A 5 -6.92 -19.18 50.56
N LYS A 6 -5.85 -19.24 49.74
CA LYS A 6 -5.72 -18.40 48.54
C LYS A 6 -6.66 -18.86 47.43
N LEU A 7 -6.83 -20.17 47.26
CA LEU A 7 -7.79 -20.74 46.29
C LEU A 7 -9.24 -20.39 46.64
N LEU A 8 -9.60 -20.38 47.93
CA LEU A 8 -10.94 -19.97 48.36
C LEU A 8 -11.22 -18.49 48.12
N ILE A 9 -10.23 -17.60 48.32
CA ILE A 9 -10.38 -16.17 48.05
C ILE A 9 -10.53 -15.91 46.54
N ILE A 10 -9.76 -16.60 45.70
CA ILE A 10 -9.85 -16.46 44.24
C ILE A 10 -11.20 -16.97 43.73
N ALA A 11 -11.69 -18.09 44.25
CA ALA A 11 -13.02 -18.61 43.92
C ALA A 11 -14.14 -17.65 44.36
N ALA A 12 -14.05 -17.07 45.56
CA ALA A 12 -15.03 -16.10 46.05
C ALA A 12 -15.05 -14.81 45.20
N LEU A 13 -13.87 -14.33 44.78
CA LEU A 13 -13.77 -13.16 43.89
C LEU A 13 -14.33 -13.46 42.50
N ALA A 14 -14.09 -14.66 41.95
CA ALA A 14 -14.66 -15.05 40.66
C ALA A 14 -16.19 -15.11 40.70
N VAL A 15 -16.78 -15.65 41.78
CA VAL A 15 -18.24 -15.70 41.97
C VAL A 15 -18.83 -14.29 42.12
N ALA A 16 -18.16 -13.40 42.86
CA ALA A 16 -18.60 -12.01 43.00
C ALA A 16 -18.59 -11.24 41.67
N VAL A 17 -17.58 -11.45 40.82
CA VAL A 17 -17.48 -10.84 39.49
C VAL A 17 -18.59 -11.36 38.57
N ILE A 18 -18.88 -12.67 38.59
CA ILE A 18 -19.96 -13.26 37.79
C ILE A 18 -21.32 -12.72 38.22
N ALA A 19 -21.58 -12.59 39.53
CA ALA A 19 -22.82 -12.01 40.06
C ALA A 19 -23.00 -10.54 39.65
N ALA A 20 -21.92 -9.74 39.67
CA ALA A 20 -21.96 -8.34 39.23
C ALA A 20 -22.24 -8.20 37.73
N VAL A 21 -21.70 -9.10 36.90
CA VAL A 21 -21.96 -9.13 35.45
C VAL A 21 -23.41 -9.52 35.15
N ALA A 22 -23.97 -10.49 35.87
CA ALA A 22 -25.36 -10.91 35.71
C ALA A 22 -26.36 -9.78 36.09
N LEU A 23 -26.09 -9.05 37.17
CA LEU A 23 -26.92 -7.91 37.59
C LEU A 23 -26.88 -6.76 36.58
N LYS A 24 -25.73 -6.50 35.94
CA LYS A 24 -25.58 -5.43 34.95
C LYS A 24 -26.27 -5.74 33.60
N GLN A 25 -26.44 -7.02 33.27
CA GLN A 25 -27.15 -7.44 32.05
C GLN A 25 -28.67 -7.34 32.17
N ASN A 26 -29.21 -7.45 33.40
CA ASN A 26 -30.65 -7.39 33.62
C ASN A 26 -31.23 -5.96 33.56
N HIS A 27 -30.39 -4.93 33.76
CA HIS A 27 -30.81 -3.52 33.67
C HIS A 27 -30.92 -2.97 32.23
N LYS A 28 -30.47 -3.71 31.20
CA LYS A 28 -30.43 -3.21 29.82
C LYS A 28 -31.63 -3.63 28.96
N LYS A 29 -32.62 -4.33 29.53
CA LYS A 29 -33.74 -4.94 28.78
C LYS A 29 -35.10 -4.26 28.94
N SER A 30 -35.21 -3.12 29.64
CA SER A 30 -36.42 -2.29 29.68
C SER A 30 -36.16 -0.89 29.17
N ALA A 31 -36.17 -0.72 27.84
CA ALA A 31 -36.50 0.54 27.16
C ALA A 31 -36.52 0.30 25.64
N ALA A 32 -37.59 -0.30 25.14
CA ALA A 32 -37.93 -0.27 23.71
C ALA A 32 -39.45 -0.36 23.56
N GLY A 33 -40.08 0.76 23.19
CA GLY A 33 -41.50 0.83 22.84
C GLY A 33 -41.80 2.09 22.03
N ALA A 34 -42.39 1.86 20.85
CA ALA A 34 -43.23 2.73 19.99
C ALA A 34 -42.70 4.13 19.59
N GLY A 35 -42.92 4.69 18.39
CA GLY A 35 -43.74 4.33 17.23
C GLY A 35 -43.66 5.48 16.19
N ASP A 36 -44.25 5.22 15.03
CA ASP A 36 -44.80 6.13 14.01
C ASP A 36 -43.91 6.98 13.06
N SER A 37 -44.01 6.62 11.77
CA SER A 37 -44.03 7.50 10.58
C SER A 37 -45.41 8.18 10.46
N PRO A 38 -45.69 9.23 9.63
CA PRO A 38 -45.21 9.47 8.24
C PRO A 38 -45.18 10.99 7.86
N PRO A 39 -45.39 11.44 6.59
CA PRO A 39 -44.90 10.99 5.28
C PRO A 39 -44.11 12.08 4.51
N ALA A 40 -43.55 11.66 3.37
CA ALA A 40 -43.03 12.49 2.30
C ALA A 40 -44.11 13.32 1.58
N ALA A 41 -43.73 14.50 1.09
CA ALA A 41 -44.40 15.20 0.00
C ALA A 41 -43.36 15.83 -0.92
N ALA A 42 -43.47 15.48 -2.20
CA ALA A 42 -42.71 16.01 -3.32
C ALA A 42 -43.20 17.42 -3.70
N GLN A 43 -42.33 18.22 -4.31
CA GLN A 43 -42.73 19.21 -5.30
C GLN A 43 -41.59 19.54 -6.27
N SER A 44 -41.97 19.54 -7.54
CA SER A 44 -41.23 19.86 -8.76
C SER A 44 -41.37 21.35 -9.07
N ALA A 45 -40.35 21.98 -9.69
CA ALA A 45 -40.51 22.64 -11.00
C ALA A 45 -39.32 23.54 -11.40
N ALA A 46 -38.83 23.26 -12.62
CA ALA A 46 -38.49 24.16 -13.72
C ALA A 46 -37.36 25.22 -13.61
N ALA A 47 -36.47 25.11 -14.61
CA ALA A 47 -35.41 26.02 -15.02
C ALA A 47 -35.92 27.29 -15.74
N PRO A 48 -34.99 28.20 -16.08
CA PRO A 48 -34.76 28.45 -17.50
C PRO A 48 -33.28 28.51 -17.93
N SER A 49 -33.06 28.09 -19.18
CA SER A 49 -31.88 28.24 -20.06
C SER A 49 -31.54 29.72 -20.32
N ALA A 50 -30.40 30.19 -20.84
CA ALA A 50 -29.19 29.65 -21.45
C ALA A 50 -28.15 30.79 -21.50
N THR A 51 -26.84 30.51 -21.48
CA THR A 51 -25.89 31.04 -22.48
C THR A 51 -24.59 30.25 -22.47
N ALA A 52 -24.12 29.89 -23.66
CA ALA A 52 -22.90 29.13 -23.91
C ALA A 52 -21.68 30.07 -23.99
N ALA A 53 -20.56 29.66 -23.39
CA ALA A 53 -19.23 30.19 -23.73
C ALA A 53 -18.12 29.18 -23.40
N SER A 54 -17.49 28.71 -24.48
CA SER A 54 -16.10 28.25 -24.70
C SER A 54 -15.31 27.45 -23.64
N ALA A 55 -14.66 26.41 -24.15
CA ALA A 55 -13.86 25.41 -23.44
C ALA A 55 -12.43 25.88 -23.06
N ALA A 56 -11.99 25.43 -21.89
CA ALA A 56 -10.60 25.13 -21.55
C ALA A 56 -10.63 23.88 -20.64
N PRO A 57 -9.68 22.92 -20.75
CA PRO A 57 -9.73 21.71 -19.94
C PRO A 57 -9.48 22.09 -18.48
N ALA A 58 -10.53 22.00 -17.67
CA ALA A 58 -10.45 22.14 -16.24
C ALA A 58 -9.50 21.05 -15.71
N SER A 59 -8.30 21.47 -15.34
CA SER A 59 -7.42 20.71 -14.47
C SER A 59 -8.26 20.20 -13.30
N THR A 60 -8.46 18.89 -13.24
CA THR A 60 -9.13 18.24 -12.12
C THR A 60 -8.16 18.33 -10.95
N GLN A 61 -8.16 19.47 -10.27
CA GLN A 61 -7.56 19.61 -8.96
C GLN A 61 -8.28 18.62 -8.07
N THR A 62 -7.64 17.48 -7.85
CA THR A 62 -8.02 16.51 -6.82
C THR A 62 -8.09 17.28 -5.51
N VAL A 63 -9.30 17.53 -5.03
CA VAL A 63 -9.52 18.15 -3.73
C VAL A 63 -8.93 17.18 -2.72
N ALA A 64 -7.77 17.52 -2.16
CA ALA A 64 -7.19 16.77 -1.07
C ALA A 64 -8.28 16.59 0.00
N ALA A 65 -8.55 15.35 0.40
CA ALA A 65 -9.51 15.08 1.45
C ALA A 65 -9.12 15.90 2.69
N LYS A 66 -9.98 16.83 3.09
CA LYS A 66 -9.73 17.71 4.24
C LYS A 66 -9.86 16.88 5.51
N LEU A 67 -8.93 17.05 6.45
CA LEU A 67 -8.95 16.35 7.73
C LEU A 67 -9.64 17.23 8.78
N PRO A 68 -10.29 16.65 9.80
CA PRO A 68 -10.67 17.41 10.99
C PRO A 68 -9.42 18.00 11.64
N LYS A 69 -9.57 19.19 12.24
CA LYS A 69 -8.44 19.98 12.73
C LYS A 69 -8.63 20.40 14.19
N LEU A 70 -7.58 20.21 14.99
CA LEU A 70 -7.45 20.73 16.34
C LEU A 70 -6.46 21.90 16.33
N ILE A 71 -6.92 23.09 16.70
CA ILE A 71 -6.04 24.25 16.90
C ILE A 71 -5.94 24.53 18.40
N ASP A 72 -4.73 24.56 18.93
CA ASP A 72 -4.45 25.06 20.29
C ASP A 72 -3.81 26.44 20.20
N LEU A 73 -4.49 27.45 20.76
CA LEU A 73 -3.96 28.79 20.90
C LEU A 73 -3.41 28.96 22.31
N GLY A 74 -2.09 29.09 22.41
CA GLY A 74 -1.37 29.14 23.68
C GLY A 74 -0.15 30.06 23.65
N ALA A 75 0.78 29.87 24.58
CA ALA A 75 2.07 30.56 24.59
C ALA A 75 3.14 29.68 25.25
N ASP A 76 4.37 29.71 24.73
CA ASP A 76 5.48 28.86 25.18
C ASP A 76 5.87 29.02 26.66
N LYS A 77 5.61 30.20 27.23
CA LYS A 77 5.91 30.56 28.63
C LYS A 77 4.72 30.41 29.58
N CYS A 78 3.54 30.08 29.06
CA CYS A 78 2.35 29.86 29.88
C CYS A 78 2.35 28.44 30.47
N ILE A 79 2.21 28.31 31.79
CA ILE A 79 2.37 27.02 32.50
C ILE A 79 1.35 25.96 32.01
N PRO A 80 0.03 26.23 31.95
CA PRO A 80 -0.92 25.28 31.37
C PRO A 80 -0.65 24.94 29.90
N CYS A 81 -0.10 25.88 29.10
CA CYS A 81 0.25 25.62 27.70
C CYS A 81 1.44 24.65 27.58
N LYS A 82 2.43 24.75 28.49
CA LYS A 82 3.53 23.79 28.56
C LYS A 82 3.06 22.38 28.86
N MET A 83 1.97 22.22 29.61
CA MET A 83 1.35 20.92 29.87
C MET A 83 0.62 20.37 28.63
N MET A 84 0.08 21.24 27.78
CA MET A 84 -0.54 20.84 26.50
C MET A 84 0.49 20.40 25.47
N ALA A 85 1.67 21.04 25.40
CA ALA A 85 2.68 20.77 24.39
C ALA A 85 3.01 19.27 24.16
N PRO A 86 3.32 18.45 25.19
CA PRO A 86 3.58 17.03 24.97
C PRO A 86 2.36 16.26 24.45
N ILE A 87 1.14 16.64 24.88
CA ILE A 87 -0.11 16.03 24.42
C ILE A 87 -0.35 16.35 22.94
N LEU A 88 -0.14 17.59 22.53
CA LEU A 88 -0.31 18.02 21.15
C LEU A 88 0.70 17.34 20.21
N GLU A 89 1.96 17.22 20.63
CA GLU A 89 2.98 16.49 19.85
C GLU A 89 2.67 14.99 19.75
N GLU A 90 2.18 14.39 20.83
CA GLU A 90 1.75 13.00 20.81
C GLU A 90 0.54 12.79 19.89
N LEU A 91 -0.47 13.67 19.94
CA LEU A 91 -1.63 13.62 19.06
C LEU A 91 -1.24 13.81 17.58
N LYS A 92 -0.36 14.78 17.31
CA LYS A 92 0.17 15.05 15.97
C LYS A 92 0.91 13.85 15.38
N ARG A 93 1.67 13.14 16.21
CA ARG A 93 2.41 11.93 15.81
C ARG A 93 1.48 10.71 15.64
N GLU A 94 0.63 10.43 16.62
CA GLU A 94 -0.21 9.21 16.63
C GLU A 94 -1.38 9.26 15.66
N TYR A 95 -1.95 10.43 15.45
CA TYR A 95 -3.12 10.63 14.58
C TYR A 95 -2.77 11.39 13.31
N ALA A 96 -1.48 11.44 12.94
CA ALA A 96 -1.02 11.95 11.66
C ALA A 96 -1.85 11.33 10.54
N GLY A 97 -2.54 12.18 9.78
CA GLY A 97 -3.38 11.73 8.68
C GLY A 97 -4.84 11.39 8.98
N ARG A 98 -5.22 11.41 10.25
CA ARG A 98 -6.60 11.31 10.73
C ARG A 98 -7.08 12.60 11.38
N LEU A 99 -6.14 13.38 11.91
CA LEU A 99 -6.34 14.64 12.60
C LEU A 99 -5.19 15.60 12.25
N GLU A 100 -5.52 16.82 11.87
CA GLU A 100 -4.55 17.92 11.81
C GLU A 100 -4.45 18.57 13.18
N VAL A 101 -3.23 18.75 13.71
CA VAL A 101 -3.00 19.42 15.00
C VAL A 101 -2.07 20.60 14.79
N GLU A 102 -2.53 21.80 15.13
CA GLU A 102 -1.79 23.05 15.03
C GLU A 102 -1.70 23.73 16.40
N PHE A 103 -0.51 24.23 16.74
CA PHE A 103 -0.30 25.08 17.90
C PHE A 103 0.08 26.49 17.43
N ILE A 104 -0.60 27.50 17.97
CA ILE A 104 -0.36 28.91 17.67
C ILE A 104 0.04 29.64 18.95
N ASP A 105 1.27 30.17 18.96
CA ASP A 105 1.76 31.04 20.03
C ASP A 105 1.19 32.47 19.85
N VAL A 106 0.21 32.83 20.66
CA VAL A 106 -0.48 34.13 20.55
C VAL A 106 0.32 35.29 21.13
N TRP A 107 1.38 35.04 21.91
CA TRP A 107 2.30 36.10 22.35
C TRP A 107 3.27 36.48 21.24
N LYS A 108 3.62 35.53 20.37
CA LYS A 108 4.41 35.80 19.16
C LYS A 108 3.54 36.25 17.99
N ASN A 109 2.29 35.80 17.93
CA ASN A 109 1.30 36.21 16.93
C ASN A 109 0.01 36.76 17.57
N PRO A 110 0.01 38.00 18.08
CA PRO A 110 -1.16 38.60 18.73
C PRO A 110 -2.37 38.77 17.81
N ALA A 111 -2.14 38.83 16.49
CA ALA A 111 -3.22 38.92 15.51
C ALA A 111 -4.05 37.63 15.46
N ALA A 112 -3.43 36.46 15.66
CA ALA A 112 -4.16 35.19 15.72
C ALA A 112 -5.17 35.15 16.87
N GLY A 113 -4.79 35.63 18.06
CA GLY A 113 -5.71 35.67 19.21
C GLY A 113 -6.99 36.45 18.91
N ARG A 114 -6.86 37.59 18.21
CA ARG A 114 -8.01 38.39 17.74
C ARG A 114 -8.81 37.69 16.65
N ALA A 115 -8.13 37.10 15.67
CA ALA A 115 -8.77 36.42 14.54
C ALA A 115 -9.64 35.23 14.98
N TYR A 116 -9.18 34.46 15.96
CA TYR A 116 -9.92 33.33 16.54
C TYR A 116 -10.87 33.73 17.69
N GLY A 117 -10.86 35.02 18.09
CA GLY A 117 -11.72 35.56 19.14
C GLY A 117 -11.50 34.94 20.52
N ILE A 118 -10.25 34.57 20.86
CA ILE A 118 -9.96 33.99 22.18
C ILE A 118 -9.75 35.09 23.23
N GLN A 119 -10.18 34.81 24.46
CA GLN A 119 -10.00 35.73 25.60
C GLN A 119 -9.00 35.20 26.63
N MET A 120 -8.75 33.88 26.63
CA MET A 120 -7.82 33.20 27.53
C MET A 120 -7.01 32.14 26.78
N ILE A 121 -5.86 31.77 27.37
CA ILE A 121 -5.00 30.70 26.88
C ILE A 121 -4.77 29.64 27.97
N PRO A 122 -4.57 28.36 27.61
CA PRO A 122 -4.73 27.81 26.26
C PRO A 122 -6.21 27.68 25.87
N THR A 123 -6.51 27.84 24.58
CA THR A 123 -7.85 27.57 24.02
C THR A 123 -7.73 26.56 22.88
N GLN A 124 -8.44 25.44 22.99
CA GLN A 124 -8.49 24.40 21.95
C GLN A 124 -9.77 24.54 21.12
N ILE A 125 -9.65 24.56 19.80
CA ILE A 125 -10.76 24.69 18.87
C ILE A 125 -10.77 23.49 17.92
N PHE A 126 -11.94 22.85 17.80
CA PHE A 126 -12.17 21.65 17.01
C PHE A 126 -12.93 22.03 15.74
N TYR A 127 -12.35 21.74 14.58
CA TYR A 127 -12.94 21.96 13.27
C TYR A 127 -13.25 20.62 12.60
N ASP A 128 -14.39 20.52 11.93
CA ASP A 128 -14.66 19.40 11.04
C ASP A 128 -13.82 19.50 9.75
N ALA A 129 -13.90 18.47 8.89
CA ALA A 129 -13.18 18.42 7.62
C ALA A 129 -13.60 19.57 6.68
N GLU A 130 -14.82 20.07 6.82
CA GLU A 130 -15.35 21.19 6.05
C GLU A 130 -14.82 22.55 6.55
N GLY A 131 -14.14 22.57 7.70
CA GLY A 131 -13.56 23.77 8.32
C GLY A 131 -14.52 24.52 9.22
N LYS A 132 -15.64 23.92 9.62
CA LYS A 132 -16.61 24.51 10.54
C LYS A 132 -16.22 24.20 11.98
N GLU A 133 -16.18 25.23 12.81
CA GLU A 133 -15.96 25.09 14.25
C GLU A 133 -17.09 24.26 14.87
N ARG A 134 -16.72 23.17 15.53
CA ARG A 134 -17.63 22.21 16.17
C ARG A 134 -17.65 22.36 17.68
N PHE A 135 -16.52 22.72 18.26
CA PHE A 135 -16.35 22.81 19.70
C PHE A 135 -15.14 23.68 20.07
N ARG A 136 -15.21 24.29 21.24
CA ARG A 136 -14.14 25.10 21.83
C ARG A 136 -14.01 24.80 23.32
N HIS A 137 -12.78 24.70 23.80
CA HIS A 137 -12.45 24.49 25.20
C HIS A 137 -11.40 25.52 25.66
N VAL A 138 -11.49 25.94 26.92
CA VAL A 138 -10.55 26.89 27.54
C VAL A 138 -9.92 26.24 28.76
N GLY A 139 -8.59 26.28 28.83
CA GLY A 139 -7.81 25.67 29.90
C GLY A 139 -7.11 24.39 29.46
N PHE A 140 -6.52 23.68 30.43
CA PHE A 140 -5.85 22.40 30.18
C PHE A 140 -6.86 21.35 29.73
N PHE A 141 -6.53 20.59 28.69
CA PHE A 141 -7.38 19.54 28.16
C PHE A 141 -6.59 18.25 27.92
N GLY A 142 -6.92 17.20 28.67
CA GLY A 142 -6.20 15.93 28.61
C GLY A 142 -6.34 15.22 27.27
N LYS A 143 -5.38 14.35 26.93
CA LYS A 143 -5.40 13.57 25.68
C LYS A 143 -6.68 12.76 25.56
N GLU A 144 -7.06 12.05 26.62
CA GLU A 144 -8.25 11.21 26.69
C GLU A 144 -9.52 12.03 26.47
N ASP A 145 -9.58 13.23 27.05
CA ASP A 145 -10.74 14.11 26.93
C ASP A 145 -10.86 14.71 25.52
N ILE A 146 -9.73 15.07 24.90
CA ILE A 146 -9.67 15.48 23.49
C ILE A 146 -10.18 14.36 22.58
N LEU A 147 -9.73 13.13 22.80
CA LEU A 147 -10.14 11.97 22.00
C LEU A 147 -11.63 11.63 22.23
N ALA A 148 -12.11 11.73 23.46
CA ALA A 148 -13.53 11.56 23.79
C ALA A 148 -14.38 12.64 23.12
N LYS A 149 -13.90 13.90 23.09
CA LYS A 149 -14.58 15.00 22.43
C LYS A 149 -14.66 14.80 20.92
N TRP A 150 -13.58 14.38 20.26
CA TRP A 150 -13.63 14.02 18.85
C TRP A 150 -14.69 12.95 18.56
N LYS A 151 -14.78 11.93 19.41
CA LYS A 151 -15.78 10.88 19.28
C LYS A 151 -17.21 11.41 19.41
N GLU A 152 -17.47 12.29 20.39
CA GLU A 152 -18.76 12.97 20.56
C GLU A 152 -19.14 13.82 19.33
N LEU A 153 -18.13 14.45 18.71
CA LEU A 153 -18.30 15.22 17.47
C LEU A 153 -18.44 14.36 16.21
N GLY A 154 -18.52 13.03 16.35
CA GLY A 154 -18.68 12.09 15.23
C GLY A 154 -17.38 11.66 14.56
N VAL A 155 -16.22 12.03 15.12
CA VAL A 155 -14.89 11.64 14.63
C VAL A 155 -14.30 10.59 15.56
N ASP A 156 -14.43 9.31 15.21
CA ASP A 156 -13.88 8.24 16.04
C ASP A 156 -12.36 8.05 15.79
N LEU A 157 -11.55 8.79 16.53
CA LEU A 157 -10.09 8.65 16.52
C LEU A 157 -9.63 7.40 17.30
N LEU A 158 -10.44 6.93 18.25
CA LEU A 158 -10.18 5.76 19.08
C LEU A 158 -10.68 4.45 18.45
N ALA A 159 -11.43 4.52 17.36
CA ALA A 159 -11.67 3.37 16.51
C ALA A 159 -10.29 2.77 16.21
N LYS A 160 -10.03 1.60 16.80
CA LYS A 160 -8.98 0.69 16.34
C LYS A 160 -9.09 0.69 14.83
N GLN A 161 -7.96 0.79 14.11
CA GLN A 161 -7.89 0.50 12.67
C GLN A 161 -8.92 -0.57 12.39
N SER A 162 -9.94 -0.25 11.57
CA SER A 162 -10.99 -1.22 11.27
C SER A 162 -10.27 -2.52 10.96
N ALA A 163 -10.56 -3.59 11.71
CA ALA A 163 -9.75 -4.80 11.73
C ALA A 163 -9.27 -5.07 10.30
N GLY A 164 -7.95 -4.88 10.06
CA GLY A 164 -7.43 -4.78 8.71
C GLY A 164 -7.88 -5.99 7.90
N VAL A 165 -8.07 -5.86 6.59
CA VAL A 165 -8.50 -7.00 5.77
C VAL A 165 -7.51 -8.16 5.98
N VAL A 166 -7.99 -9.32 6.44
CA VAL A 166 -7.19 -10.54 6.58
C VAL A 166 -7.82 -11.61 5.70
N ARG A 167 -6.97 -12.33 4.96
CA ARG A 167 -7.37 -13.42 4.10
C ARG A 167 -6.41 -14.58 4.23
N GLU A 168 -6.70 -15.44 5.19
CA GLU A 168 -5.90 -16.65 5.45
C GLU A 168 -6.12 -17.72 4.39
N GLU A 169 -7.30 -17.75 3.78
CA GLU A 169 -7.66 -18.69 2.73
C GLU A 169 -8.18 -17.96 1.47
N PRO A 170 -7.93 -18.51 0.28
CA PRO A 170 -8.55 -17.99 -0.94
C PRO A 170 -10.08 -18.06 -0.86
N VAL A 171 -10.78 -16.96 -1.19
CA VAL A 171 -12.25 -17.02 -1.43
C VAL A 171 -12.57 -17.99 -2.58
N LYS A 172 -11.69 -18.06 -3.59
CA LYS A 172 -11.77 -19.07 -4.64
C LYS A 172 -10.35 -19.50 -5.03
N PRO A 173 -10.02 -20.80 -5.04
CA PRO A 173 -8.72 -21.27 -5.50
C PRO A 173 -8.51 -20.93 -6.99
N ASP A 174 -7.26 -20.76 -7.39
CA ASP A 174 -6.92 -20.65 -8.80
C ASP A 174 -6.97 -22.03 -9.45
N THR A 175 -7.97 -22.24 -10.30
CA THR A 175 -8.18 -23.51 -11.02
C THR A 175 -7.74 -23.44 -12.48
N ARG A 176 -7.05 -22.36 -12.89
CA ARG A 176 -6.57 -22.24 -14.27
C ARG A 176 -5.51 -23.33 -14.55
N PRO A 177 -5.48 -23.88 -15.78
CA PRO A 177 -4.45 -24.83 -16.16
C PRO A 177 -3.05 -24.25 -15.97
N ARG A 178 -2.10 -25.07 -15.51
CA ARG A 178 -0.74 -24.62 -15.16
C ARG A 178 -0.02 -23.95 -16.32
N ASP A 179 -0.33 -24.35 -17.55
CA ASP A 179 0.23 -23.80 -18.79
C ASP A 179 -0.36 -22.46 -19.23
N LYS A 180 -1.44 -22.02 -18.57
CA LYS A 180 -2.08 -20.72 -18.78
C LYS A 180 -1.69 -19.68 -17.74
N VAL A 181 -0.93 -20.07 -16.72
CA VAL A 181 -0.55 -19.21 -15.59
C VAL A 181 0.95 -18.96 -15.59
N CYS A 182 1.35 -17.68 -15.63
CA CYS A 182 2.74 -17.27 -15.58
C CYS A 182 3.34 -17.65 -14.23
N PHE A 183 4.43 -18.42 -14.23
CA PHE A 183 5.14 -18.85 -13.01
C PHE A 183 5.65 -17.68 -12.15
N MET A 184 5.89 -16.50 -12.76
CA MET A 184 6.46 -15.37 -12.05
C MET A 184 5.41 -14.45 -11.43
N CYS A 185 4.39 -14.06 -12.18
CA CYS A 185 3.40 -13.07 -11.75
C CYS A 185 2.00 -13.64 -11.49
N ASP A 186 1.76 -14.92 -11.81
CA ASP A 186 0.46 -15.60 -11.84
C ASP A 186 -0.59 -14.95 -12.75
N GLY A 187 -0.16 -14.06 -13.63
CA GLY A 187 -0.99 -13.50 -14.70
C GLY A 187 -1.26 -14.53 -15.80
N ASP A 188 -2.28 -14.26 -16.61
CA ASP A 188 -2.58 -15.07 -17.78
C ASP A 188 -1.43 -15.03 -18.80
N VAL A 189 -1.20 -16.16 -19.46
CA VAL A 189 -0.17 -16.32 -20.48
C VAL A 189 -0.82 -16.17 -21.86
N ASP A 190 -0.51 -15.07 -22.55
CA ASP A 190 -0.84 -14.93 -23.97
C ASP A 190 -0.01 -15.95 -24.78
N PRO A 191 -0.63 -16.79 -25.60
CA PRO A 191 0.09 -17.73 -26.46
C PRO A 191 1.18 -17.09 -27.31
N LYS A 192 1.00 -15.85 -27.79
CA LYS A 192 1.93 -15.15 -28.69
C LYS A 192 3.20 -14.65 -28.02
N THR A 193 3.16 -14.38 -26.71
CA THR A 193 4.33 -13.90 -25.95
C THR A 193 4.87 -14.96 -24.99
N ARG A 194 4.21 -16.12 -24.92
CA ARG A 194 4.59 -17.23 -24.06
C ARG A 194 6.08 -17.54 -24.19
N THR A 195 6.74 -17.59 -23.05
CA THR A 195 8.14 -17.99 -22.92
C THR A 195 8.20 -19.22 -22.02
N VAL A 196 8.96 -20.24 -22.43
CA VAL A 196 9.04 -21.54 -21.77
C VAL A 196 10.48 -21.81 -21.40
N VAL A 197 10.71 -22.23 -20.16
CA VAL A 197 12.01 -22.72 -19.68
C VAL A 197 11.89 -24.21 -19.40
N LYS A 198 12.70 -25.01 -20.07
CA LYS A 198 12.79 -26.44 -19.83
C LYS A 198 13.48 -26.70 -18.49
N GLY A 199 12.74 -27.22 -17.51
CA GLY A 199 13.30 -27.75 -16.27
C GLY A 199 13.64 -29.24 -16.39
N GLN A 200 14.21 -29.80 -15.32
CA GLN A 200 14.59 -31.23 -15.26
C GLN A 200 13.36 -32.17 -15.17
N SER A 201 12.33 -31.76 -14.43
CA SER A 201 11.09 -32.53 -14.22
C SER A 201 9.83 -31.83 -14.73
N GLU A 202 9.82 -30.50 -14.76
CA GLU A 202 8.66 -29.70 -15.19
C GLU A 202 9.09 -28.47 -16.00
N GLN A 203 8.23 -28.02 -16.91
CA GLN A 203 8.43 -26.79 -17.67
C GLN A 203 7.90 -25.59 -16.89
N ARG A 204 8.67 -24.50 -16.87
CA ARG A 204 8.22 -23.22 -16.33
C ARG A 204 7.73 -22.33 -17.46
N ILE A 205 6.54 -21.79 -17.30
CA ILE A 205 5.87 -20.98 -18.32
C ILE A 205 5.78 -19.54 -17.82
N PHE A 206 6.13 -18.60 -18.69
CA PHE A 206 6.15 -17.17 -18.44
C PHE A 206 5.28 -16.46 -19.48
N CYS A 207 4.58 -15.40 -19.07
CA CYS A 207 3.73 -14.62 -19.98
C CYS A 207 4.54 -13.81 -21.00
N SER A 208 5.82 -13.55 -20.76
CA SER A 208 6.70 -12.82 -21.67
C SER A 208 8.18 -13.08 -21.36
N PRO A 209 9.09 -12.70 -22.29
CA PRO A 209 10.53 -12.72 -22.00
C PRO A 209 10.90 -11.85 -20.79
N HIS A 210 10.18 -10.76 -20.52
CA HIS A 210 10.39 -9.94 -19.32
C HIS A 210 10.24 -10.75 -18.03
N CYS A 211 9.14 -11.51 -17.89
CA CYS A 211 8.94 -12.36 -16.71
C CYS A 211 10.00 -13.46 -16.59
N TYR A 212 10.54 -13.94 -17.71
CA TYR A 212 11.74 -14.79 -17.70
C TYR A 212 12.96 -14.04 -17.16
N PHE A 213 13.24 -12.80 -17.56
CA PHE A 213 14.40 -12.07 -17.05
C PHE A 213 14.28 -11.67 -15.57
N ILE A 214 13.07 -11.46 -15.06
CA ILE A 214 12.81 -11.36 -13.60
C ILE A 214 13.18 -12.67 -12.90
N TYR A 215 12.79 -13.80 -13.50
CA TYR A 215 13.16 -15.12 -12.99
C TYR A 215 14.67 -15.35 -13.02
N PHE A 216 15.30 -15.11 -14.18
CA PHE A 216 16.73 -15.25 -14.39
C PHE A 216 17.55 -14.41 -13.40
N SER A 217 17.17 -13.14 -13.19
CA SER A 217 17.82 -12.25 -12.19
C SER A 217 17.62 -12.68 -10.72
N SER A 218 16.72 -13.63 -10.47
CA SER A 218 16.49 -14.25 -9.17
C SER A 218 17.28 -15.55 -8.97
N LEU A 219 17.91 -16.10 -10.00
CA LEU A 219 18.75 -17.29 -9.89
C LEU A 219 20.14 -16.93 -9.38
N VAL A 220 20.57 -17.61 -8.32
CA VAL A 220 21.89 -17.42 -7.73
C VAL A 220 22.92 -18.29 -8.45
N GLY A 221 24.03 -17.70 -8.87
CA GLY A 221 25.12 -18.43 -9.54
C GLY A 221 24.78 -18.94 -10.95
N ALA A 222 23.70 -18.47 -11.57
CA ALA A 222 23.31 -18.89 -12.91
C ALA A 222 24.28 -18.40 -13.98
N ASP A 223 24.77 -19.33 -14.81
CA ASP A 223 25.49 -19.00 -16.04
C ASP A 223 24.49 -18.61 -17.15
N PRO A 224 24.59 -17.41 -17.75
CA PRO A 224 23.65 -16.95 -18.75
C PRO A 224 23.51 -17.90 -19.95
N LYS A 225 24.62 -18.45 -20.46
CA LYS A 225 24.58 -19.31 -21.65
C LYS A 225 23.85 -20.63 -21.36
N THR A 226 24.15 -21.21 -20.20
CA THR A 226 23.52 -22.45 -19.73
C THR A 226 22.02 -22.27 -19.51
N GLU A 227 21.60 -21.21 -18.84
CA GLU A 227 20.16 -20.95 -18.63
C GLU A 227 19.44 -20.63 -19.93
N ASP A 228 20.03 -19.81 -20.79
CA ASP A 228 19.39 -19.40 -22.05
C ASP A 228 19.19 -20.57 -23.03
N SER A 229 20.08 -21.58 -22.99
CA SER A 229 19.92 -22.80 -23.80
C SER A 229 18.63 -23.59 -23.48
N LYS A 230 18.02 -23.33 -22.31
CA LYS A 230 16.79 -23.98 -21.85
C LYS A 230 15.54 -23.19 -22.25
N VAL A 231 15.70 -22.00 -22.83
CA VAL A 231 14.61 -21.06 -23.09
C VAL A 231 14.11 -21.21 -24.52
N SER A 232 12.79 -21.28 -24.65
CA SER A 232 12.09 -21.18 -25.92
C SER A 232 11.04 -20.08 -25.84
N VAL A 233 10.89 -19.31 -26.91
CA VAL A 233 9.90 -18.23 -27.04
C VAL A 233 8.90 -18.59 -28.13
N THR A 234 7.66 -18.13 -28.01
CA THR A 234 6.69 -18.27 -29.10
C THR A 234 7.02 -17.31 -30.23
N ASP A 235 7.16 -17.85 -31.44
CA ASP A 235 7.17 -17.06 -32.67
C ASP A 235 5.81 -16.38 -32.88
N TRP A 236 5.84 -15.07 -33.08
CA TRP A 236 4.67 -14.19 -33.11
C TRP A 236 3.69 -14.50 -34.24
N VAL A 237 4.18 -15.05 -35.35
CA VAL A 237 3.39 -15.34 -36.55
C VAL A 237 2.82 -16.75 -36.51
N SER A 238 3.67 -17.74 -36.32
CA SER A 238 3.32 -19.16 -36.39
C SER A 238 2.75 -19.71 -35.07
N GLY A 239 3.05 -19.09 -33.93
CA GLY A 239 2.69 -19.60 -32.60
C GLY A 239 3.58 -20.76 -32.13
N ASN A 240 4.56 -21.19 -32.93
CA ASN A 240 5.48 -22.28 -32.59
C ASN A 240 6.57 -21.81 -31.62
N LEU A 241 7.07 -22.73 -30.80
CA LEU A 241 8.21 -22.44 -29.93
C LEU A 241 9.51 -22.51 -30.73
N VAL A 242 10.33 -21.47 -30.61
CA VAL A 242 11.68 -21.39 -31.18
C VAL A 242 12.71 -21.17 -30.07
N PRO A 243 13.96 -21.64 -30.21
CA PRO A 243 15.02 -21.35 -29.24
C PRO A 243 15.22 -19.84 -29.08
N ALA A 244 15.26 -19.34 -27.84
CA ALA A 244 15.33 -17.90 -27.58
C ALA A 244 16.57 -17.26 -28.21
N SER A 245 17.71 -17.94 -28.14
CA SER A 245 18.97 -17.48 -28.72
C SER A 245 18.97 -17.41 -30.26
N ALA A 246 18.04 -18.09 -30.94
CA ALA A 246 17.94 -18.11 -32.40
C ALA A 246 16.89 -17.11 -32.93
N ALA A 247 16.04 -16.57 -32.06
CA ALA A 247 14.98 -15.65 -32.43
C ALA A 247 15.46 -14.21 -32.62
N VAL A 248 14.71 -13.46 -33.41
CA VAL A 248 14.81 -12.00 -33.55
C VAL A 248 13.66 -11.35 -32.80
N TYR A 249 13.92 -10.27 -32.08
CA TYR A 249 12.94 -9.63 -31.21
C TYR A 249 12.61 -8.23 -31.68
N ILE A 250 11.33 -7.87 -31.72
CA ILE A 250 10.91 -6.47 -31.78
C ILE A 250 10.72 -5.99 -30.35
N TYR A 251 11.53 -5.00 -29.96
CA TYR A 251 11.40 -4.26 -28.72
C TYR A 251 10.68 -2.94 -28.99
N GLY A 252 9.39 -2.89 -28.66
CA GLY A 252 8.52 -1.73 -28.81
C GLY A 252 8.13 -1.12 -27.47
N MET A 253 7.22 -0.16 -27.52
CA MET A 253 6.60 0.45 -26.33
C MET A 253 5.09 0.42 -26.49
N ASP A 254 4.35 0.20 -25.40
CA ASP A 254 2.91 0.41 -25.39
C ASP A 254 2.56 1.90 -25.24
N ALA A 255 1.27 2.22 -25.23
CA ALA A 255 0.78 3.60 -25.11
C ALA A 255 1.19 4.31 -23.80
N LYS A 256 1.60 3.55 -22.78
CA LYS A 256 2.07 4.08 -21.49
C LYS A 256 3.61 4.17 -21.42
N GLY A 257 4.30 3.85 -22.51
CA GLY A 257 5.75 3.81 -22.57
C GLY A 257 6.36 2.54 -21.96
N ARG A 258 5.53 1.56 -21.60
CA ARG A 258 6.01 0.29 -21.04
C ARG A 258 6.55 -0.59 -22.17
N PRO A 259 7.72 -1.22 -22.02
CA PRO A 259 8.27 -2.07 -23.06
C PRO A 259 7.38 -3.25 -23.44
N THR A 260 7.39 -3.57 -24.74
CA THR A 260 6.73 -4.73 -25.33
C THR A 260 7.73 -5.55 -26.14
N ILE A 261 7.57 -6.88 -26.12
CA ILE A 261 8.49 -7.81 -26.77
C ILE A 261 7.69 -8.78 -27.63
N LYS A 262 8.01 -8.82 -28.92
CA LYS A 262 7.52 -9.83 -29.86
C LYS A 262 8.71 -10.63 -30.38
N ALA A 263 8.61 -11.95 -30.39
CA ALA A 263 9.69 -12.83 -30.86
C ALA A 263 9.35 -13.42 -32.23
N PHE A 264 10.37 -13.58 -33.08
CA PHE A 264 10.23 -14.13 -34.43
C PHE A 264 11.33 -15.16 -34.66
N GLY A 265 10.96 -16.33 -35.18
CA GLY A 265 11.92 -17.33 -35.64
C GLY A 265 12.69 -16.87 -36.88
N GLU A 266 12.05 -16.04 -37.72
CA GLU A 266 12.62 -15.56 -38.97
C GLU A 266 12.80 -14.05 -38.99
N LYS A 267 13.99 -13.59 -39.39
CA LYS A 267 14.34 -12.17 -39.45
C LYS A 267 13.47 -11.38 -40.42
N GLU A 268 13.07 -11.98 -41.52
CA GLU A 268 12.21 -11.35 -42.52
C GLU A 268 10.82 -11.04 -41.95
N ALA A 269 10.22 -12.00 -41.23
CA ALA A 269 8.95 -11.80 -40.55
C ALA A 269 9.03 -10.68 -39.50
N ALA A 270 10.12 -10.64 -38.72
CA ALA A 270 10.37 -9.56 -37.75
C ALA A 270 10.48 -8.20 -38.45
N THR A 271 11.18 -8.13 -39.58
CA THR A 271 11.36 -6.88 -40.33
C THR A 271 10.02 -6.38 -40.92
N ASN A 272 9.18 -7.29 -41.40
CA ASN A 272 7.86 -6.96 -41.91
C ASN A 272 6.93 -6.44 -40.80
N GLU A 273 6.89 -7.08 -39.64
CA GLU A 273 6.11 -6.58 -38.48
C GLU A 273 6.68 -5.28 -37.90
N GLN A 274 8.00 -5.07 -37.94
CA GLN A 274 8.60 -3.81 -37.48
C GLN A 274 8.14 -2.63 -38.34
N ARG A 275 7.95 -2.82 -39.65
CA ARG A 275 7.45 -1.75 -40.54
C ARG A 275 6.04 -1.29 -40.17
N SER A 276 5.19 -2.18 -39.66
CA SER A 276 3.82 -1.86 -39.27
C SER A 276 3.70 -1.36 -37.83
N SER A 277 4.45 -1.99 -36.91
CA SER A 277 4.30 -1.76 -35.46
C SER A 277 5.42 -0.94 -34.82
N GLY A 278 6.46 -0.59 -35.57
CA GLY A 278 7.64 0.13 -35.08
C GLY A 278 8.52 -0.71 -34.16
N GLY A 279 9.33 -0.04 -33.33
CA GLY A 279 10.24 -0.67 -32.38
C GLY A 279 11.61 -1.02 -32.97
N ASN A 280 12.48 -1.59 -32.13
CA ASN A 280 13.85 -1.95 -32.50
C ASN A 280 14.01 -3.46 -32.63
N LEU A 281 14.68 -3.91 -33.70
CA LEU A 281 15.09 -5.31 -33.85
C LEU A 281 16.30 -5.60 -32.98
N LEU A 282 16.20 -6.62 -32.12
CA LEU A 282 17.24 -7.04 -31.20
C LEU A 282 17.53 -8.53 -31.35
N ALA A 283 18.79 -8.90 -31.15
CA ALA A 283 19.19 -10.26 -30.83
C ALA A 283 18.98 -10.53 -29.33
N TRP A 284 18.97 -11.81 -28.94
CA TRP A 284 18.68 -12.25 -27.57
C TRP A 284 19.61 -11.66 -26.51
N ASP A 285 20.91 -11.56 -26.78
CA ASP A 285 21.92 -11.02 -25.86
C ASP A 285 21.74 -9.52 -25.62
N VAL A 286 21.37 -8.78 -26.68
CA VAL A 286 21.03 -7.35 -26.59
C VAL A 286 19.72 -7.16 -25.84
N LEU A 287 18.71 -8.01 -26.10
CA LEU A 287 17.45 -8.01 -25.35
C LEU A 287 17.70 -8.25 -23.86
N ARG A 288 18.45 -9.30 -23.51
CA ARG A 288 18.83 -9.61 -22.12
C ARG A 288 19.52 -8.43 -21.45
N SER A 289 20.45 -7.78 -22.15
CA SER A 289 21.15 -6.62 -21.60
C SER A 289 20.19 -5.46 -21.31
N LYS A 290 19.20 -5.22 -22.18
CA LYS A 290 18.14 -4.21 -21.93
C LYS A 290 17.24 -4.59 -20.76
N GLU A 291 16.79 -5.84 -20.73
CA GLU A 291 15.87 -6.35 -19.70
C GLU A 291 16.50 -6.36 -18.30
N LEU A 292 17.82 -6.54 -18.23
CA LEU A 292 18.58 -6.54 -16.97
C LEU A 292 19.19 -5.18 -16.62
N ALA A 293 19.03 -4.15 -17.47
CA ALA A 293 19.66 -2.85 -17.28
C ALA A 293 19.13 -2.13 -16.02
N THR A 294 17.82 -2.23 -15.78
CA THR A 294 17.19 -1.63 -14.60
C THR A 294 16.85 -2.72 -13.59
N ARG A 295 17.33 -2.53 -12.36
CA ARG A 295 17.18 -3.52 -11.29
C ARG A 295 16.61 -2.88 -10.04
N CYS A 296 15.89 -3.69 -9.26
CA CYS A 296 15.43 -3.30 -7.94
C CYS A 296 16.62 -3.05 -7.03
N ALA A 297 16.68 -1.86 -6.42
CA ALA A 297 17.73 -1.46 -5.51
C ALA A 297 17.73 -2.27 -4.20
N PHE A 298 16.69 -3.07 -3.92
CA PHE A 298 16.63 -3.93 -2.73
C PHE A 298 16.97 -5.39 -3.02
N CYS A 299 16.33 -6.02 -4.02
CA CYS A 299 16.46 -7.47 -4.28
C CYS A 299 17.16 -7.81 -5.60
N ASP A 300 17.63 -6.80 -6.33
CA ASP A 300 18.36 -6.90 -7.60
C ASP A 300 17.57 -7.62 -8.72
N ARG A 301 16.25 -7.78 -8.60
CA ARG A 301 15.41 -8.28 -9.70
C ARG A 301 15.33 -7.27 -10.84
N ALA A 302 15.30 -7.76 -12.06
CA ALA A 302 14.96 -6.96 -13.23
C ALA A 302 13.61 -6.26 -13.02
N VAL A 303 13.49 -5.02 -13.50
CA VAL A 303 12.26 -4.25 -13.36
C VAL A 303 12.14 -3.24 -14.50
N TYR A 304 10.92 -3.06 -15.00
CA TYR A 304 10.61 -1.90 -15.82
C TYR A 304 10.31 -0.68 -14.94
N PRO A 305 10.95 0.48 -15.19
CA PRO A 305 10.67 1.71 -14.44
C PRO A 305 9.18 2.05 -14.36
N GLU A 306 8.41 1.73 -15.41
CA GLU A 306 6.99 2.02 -15.54
C GLU A 306 6.11 1.19 -14.58
N ASP A 307 6.58 0.00 -14.20
CA ASP A 307 5.90 -0.89 -13.25
C ASP A 307 6.45 -0.76 -11.82
N ALA A 308 7.60 -0.07 -11.65
CA ALA A 308 8.35 -0.02 -10.41
C ALA A 308 7.89 1.11 -9.48
N CYS A 309 8.16 0.95 -8.18
CA CYS A 309 8.15 2.07 -7.26
C CYS A 309 9.45 2.85 -7.40
N VAL A 310 9.38 4.16 -7.62
CA VAL A 310 10.57 5.02 -7.62
C VAL A 310 11.02 5.21 -6.18
N VAL A 311 12.33 5.10 -5.93
CA VAL A 311 12.92 5.34 -4.61
C VAL A 311 14.08 6.30 -4.73
N LYS A 312 14.07 7.38 -3.95
CA LYS A 312 15.21 8.28 -3.78
C LYS A 312 15.88 7.98 -2.45
N PHE A 313 17.20 7.92 -2.43
CA PHE A 313 18.00 7.70 -1.22
C PHE A 313 19.35 8.40 -1.39
N GLY A 314 19.67 9.31 -0.47
CA GLY A 314 20.77 10.26 -0.66
C GLY A 314 20.61 11.05 -1.96
N THR A 315 21.65 11.07 -2.79
CA THR A 315 21.64 11.70 -4.13
C THR A 315 21.23 10.73 -5.25
N THR A 316 20.92 9.48 -4.91
CA THR A 316 20.64 8.42 -5.88
C THR A 316 19.14 8.23 -6.07
N ARG A 317 18.76 7.97 -7.33
CA ARG A 317 17.42 7.49 -7.69
C ARG A 317 17.53 6.04 -8.12
N GLY A 318 16.71 5.18 -7.52
CA GLY A 318 16.58 3.77 -7.86
C GLY A 318 15.13 3.32 -7.83
N TYR A 319 14.93 2.01 -7.76
CA TYR A 319 13.62 1.37 -7.95
C TYR A 319 13.36 0.25 -6.95
N GLY A 320 12.12 0.13 -6.49
CA GLY A 320 11.58 -1.07 -5.84
C GLY A 320 10.73 -1.85 -6.83
N CYS A 321 11.00 -3.14 -7.06
CA CYS A 321 10.14 -3.97 -7.93
C CYS A 321 8.75 -4.26 -7.34
N CYS A 322 8.53 -3.91 -6.08
CA CYS A 322 7.23 -3.84 -5.45
C CYS A 322 7.29 -2.84 -4.29
N THR A 323 6.14 -2.54 -3.71
CA THR A 323 5.99 -1.55 -2.63
C THR A 323 6.73 -1.92 -1.34
N HIS A 324 6.94 -3.20 -1.08
CA HIS A 324 7.71 -3.62 0.10
C HIS A 324 9.22 -3.62 -0.18
N CYS A 325 9.62 -3.91 -1.42
CA CYS A 325 11.02 -3.79 -1.83
C CYS A 325 11.48 -2.35 -1.86
N SER A 326 10.61 -1.39 -2.22
CA SER A 326 10.96 0.03 -2.13
C SER A 326 11.27 0.48 -0.71
N LEU A 327 10.49 0.02 0.28
CA LEU A 327 10.81 0.24 1.70
C LEU A 327 12.10 -0.48 2.13
N GLY A 328 12.37 -1.66 1.57
CA GLY A 328 13.59 -2.42 1.84
C GLY A 328 14.88 -1.69 1.44
N VAL A 329 14.81 -0.73 0.52
CA VAL A 329 15.96 0.12 0.14
C VAL A 329 16.52 0.86 1.36
N ALA A 330 15.66 1.35 2.26
CA ALA A 330 16.10 1.99 3.51
C ALA A 330 16.97 1.05 4.35
N ALA A 331 16.53 -0.21 4.51
CA ALA A 331 17.25 -1.21 5.28
C ALA A 331 18.59 -1.59 4.62
N ARG A 332 18.60 -1.75 3.29
CA ARG A 332 19.80 -2.15 2.54
C ARG A 332 20.89 -1.08 2.56
N PHE A 333 20.53 0.18 2.38
CA PHE A 333 21.49 1.28 2.33
C PHE A 333 21.68 2.01 3.66
N LYS A 334 20.87 1.70 4.68
CA LYS A 334 20.84 2.41 5.97
C LYS A 334 20.69 3.92 5.79
N GLN A 335 19.78 4.29 4.90
CA GLN A 335 19.53 5.68 4.51
C GLN A 335 18.04 5.96 4.53
N ASP A 336 17.71 7.24 4.75
CA ASP A 336 16.35 7.71 4.54
C ASP A 336 15.98 7.72 3.06
N ILE A 337 14.70 7.43 2.82
CA ILE A 337 14.17 7.25 1.48
C ILE A 337 12.92 8.10 1.24
N GLU A 338 12.73 8.48 -0.01
CA GLU A 338 11.43 8.91 -0.54
C GLU A 338 10.95 7.88 -1.57
N VAL A 339 9.80 7.27 -1.30
CA VAL A 339 9.15 6.33 -2.22
C VAL A 339 8.00 7.02 -2.92
N GLU A 340 7.91 6.87 -4.23
CA GLU A 340 6.73 7.14 -5.04
C GLU A 340 6.23 5.80 -5.62
N ALA A 341 5.06 5.38 -5.17
CA ALA A 341 4.38 4.17 -5.61
C ALA A 341 2.99 4.52 -6.13
N ASN A 342 2.36 3.62 -6.86
CA ASN A 342 0.99 3.80 -7.34
C ASN A 342 0.04 2.90 -6.55
N ASP A 343 -1.18 3.37 -6.30
CA ASP A 343 -2.29 2.57 -5.78
C ASP A 343 -2.51 1.36 -6.70
N GLY A 344 -2.59 0.17 -6.11
CA GLY A 344 -2.69 -1.08 -6.86
C GLY A 344 -4.00 -1.23 -7.67
N LEU A 345 -5.03 -0.44 -7.38
CA LEU A 345 -6.30 -0.40 -8.09
C LEU A 345 -6.40 0.78 -9.05
N THR A 346 -6.23 2.00 -8.55
CA THR A 346 -6.52 3.24 -9.29
C THR A 346 -5.32 3.83 -10.01
N GLY A 347 -4.10 3.45 -9.59
CA GLY A 347 -2.86 4.07 -10.08
C GLY A 347 -2.56 5.43 -9.45
N GLU A 348 -3.35 5.91 -8.49
CA GLU A 348 -3.10 7.17 -7.80
C GLU A 348 -1.77 7.14 -7.03
N PRO A 349 -1.01 8.26 -7.02
CA PRO A 349 0.30 8.27 -6.40
C PRO A 349 0.22 8.20 -4.87
N ILE A 350 1.08 7.36 -4.30
CA ILE A 350 1.32 7.20 -2.87
C ILE A 350 2.78 7.56 -2.60
N ARG A 351 3.01 8.56 -1.75
CA ARG A 351 4.33 9.02 -1.37
C ARG A 351 4.62 8.65 0.07
N VAL A 352 5.80 8.11 0.31
CA VAL A 352 6.27 7.73 1.64
C VAL A 352 7.64 8.34 1.85
N LYS A 353 7.85 9.02 2.99
CA LYS A 353 9.17 9.53 3.39
C LYS A 353 9.57 8.91 4.71
N THR A 354 10.85 8.59 4.85
CA THR A 354 11.40 8.10 6.12
C THR A 354 12.32 9.14 6.76
N LEU A 355 12.46 9.05 8.08
CA LEU A 355 13.48 9.74 8.86
C LEU A 355 13.95 8.78 9.96
N ASP A 356 15.26 8.59 10.07
CA ASP A 356 15.89 7.73 11.08
C ASP A 356 15.31 6.31 11.13
N GLY A 357 15.03 5.74 9.96
CA GLY A 357 14.49 4.38 9.82
C GLY A 357 13.01 4.23 10.21
N GLN A 358 12.31 5.35 10.42
CA GLN A 358 10.86 5.39 10.69
C GLN A 358 10.12 6.16 9.60
N ILE A 359 8.80 6.03 9.55
CA ILE A 359 7.98 6.81 8.64
C ILE A 359 7.89 8.25 9.16
N ALA A 360 8.35 9.21 8.35
CA ALA A 360 8.22 10.64 8.60
C ALA A 360 6.90 11.20 8.06
N SER A 361 6.47 10.76 6.87
CA SER A 361 5.20 11.19 6.27
C SER A 361 4.68 10.18 5.26
N ILE A 362 3.36 10.11 5.11
CA ILE A 362 2.65 9.34 4.08
C ILE A 362 1.62 10.25 3.41
N ALA A 363 1.53 10.21 2.09
CA ALA A 363 0.51 10.90 1.32
C ALA A 363 -0.11 9.96 0.25
N PRO A 364 -1.45 9.81 0.19
CA PRO A 364 -2.40 10.32 1.17
C PRO A 364 -2.23 9.61 2.51
N PRO A 365 -2.57 10.25 3.64
CA PRO A 365 -2.29 9.67 4.95
C PRO A 365 -3.13 8.43 5.29
N THR A 366 -4.20 8.19 4.53
CA THR A 366 -5.04 6.99 4.59
C THR A 366 -4.39 5.77 3.93
N ALA A 367 -3.21 5.93 3.32
CA ALA A 367 -2.58 4.87 2.57
C ALA A 367 -2.14 3.68 3.44
N ILE A 368 -2.38 2.48 2.94
CA ILE A 368 -2.13 1.20 3.60
C ILE A 368 -1.32 0.28 2.69
N ALA A 369 -0.82 -0.81 3.26
CA ALA A 369 -0.12 -1.85 2.53
C ALA A 369 -0.86 -3.19 2.62
N TRP A 370 -0.86 -3.92 1.51
CA TRP A 370 -1.22 -5.34 1.49
C TRP A 370 0.04 -6.19 1.47
N PHE A 371 0.16 -7.06 2.46
CA PHE A 371 1.20 -8.07 2.52
C PHE A 371 0.62 -9.42 2.10
N GLY A 372 0.84 -9.79 0.83
CA GLY A 372 0.46 -11.10 0.33
C GLY A 372 1.31 -12.19 0.98
N GLN A 373 0.65 -13.18 1.57
CA GLN A 373 1.30 -14.25 2.33
C GLN A 373 0.75 -15.61 1.94
N THR A 374 1.61 -16.62 2.03
CA THR A 374 1.26 -18.03 1.87
C THR A 374 1.93 -18.84 2.97
N LYS A 375 1.45 -20.07 3.20
CA LYS A 375 2.10 -21.01 4.12
C LYS A 375 3.18 -21.80 3.38
N ASN A 376 4.37 -21.93 3.97
CA ASN A 376 5.39 -22.87 3.48
C ASN A 376 5.04 -24.31 3.88
N ALA A 377 5.91 -25.27 3.56
CA ALA A 377 5.71 -26.69 3.86
C ALA A 377 5.57 -26.95 5.37
N GLU A 378 6.19 -26.12 6.20
CA GLU A 378 6.16 -26.14 7.67
C GLU A 378 4.92 -25.43 8.25
N GLY A 379 4.02 -24.90 7.40
CA GLY A 379 2.82 -24.20 7.82
C GLY A 379 3.04 -22.76 8.30
N GLN A 380 4.27 -22.24 8.19
CA GLN A 380 4.63 -20.87 8.58
C GLN A 380 4.26 -19.87 7.49
N TRP A 381 3.77 -18.71 7.91
CA TRP A 381 3.45 -17.61 7.00
C TRP A 381 4.71 -16.96 6.43
N VAL A 382 4.85 -17.03 5.12
CA VAL A 382 5.92 -16.39 4.35
C VAL A 382 5.34 -15.46 3.30
N SER A 383 6.16 -14.55 2.78
CA SER A 383 5.77 -13.68 1.67
C SER A 383 5.36 -14.52 0.45
N ALA A 384 4.19 -14.23 -0.13
CA ALA A 384 3.74 -14.84 -1.39
C ALA A 384 4.44 -14.25 -2.64
N GLY A 385 5.37 -13.30 -2.45
CA GLY A 385 6.20 -12.73 -3.50
C GLY A 385 5.84 -11.28 -3.85
N CYS A 386 6.72 -10.62 -4.61
CA CYS A 386 6.60 -9.20 -4.94
C CYS A 386 5.29 -8.85 -5.67
N PHE A 387 4.80 -9.74 -6.54
CA PHE A 387 3.56 -9.54 -7.31
C PHE A 387 2.28 -9.67 -6.49
N LYS A 388 2.38 -10.10 -5.22
CA LYS A 388 1.25 -10.26 -4.30
C LYS A 388 1.19 -9.18 -3.23
N GLN A 389 1.98 -8.12 -3.40
CA GLN A 389 2.10 -7.01 -2.47
C GLN A 389 1.71 -5.71 -3.17
N GLY A 390 1.12 -4.78 -2.45
CA GLY A 390 0.66 -3.51 -3.03
C GLY A 390 0.43 -2.44 -1.96
N PHE A 391 0.45 -1.19 -2.37
CA PHE A 391 -0.04 -0.06 -1.57
C PHE A 391 -1.39 0.37 -2.13
N PHE A 392 -2.22 0.92 -1.24
CA PHE A 392 -3.54 1.42 -1.58
C PHE A 392 -3.77 2.73 -0.84
N VAL A 393 -4.37 3.72 -1.49
CA VAL A 393 -4.66 5.03 -0.88
C VAL A 393 -5.65 4.89 0.27
N ASN A 394 -6.44 3.82 0.32
CA ASN A 394 -7.37 3.49 1.40
C ASN A 394 -7.75 2.00 1.38
N GLN A 395 -8.49 1.57 2.41
CA GLN A 395 -8.94 0.19 2.57
C GLN A 395 -10.00 -0.26 1.55
N ASP A 396 -10.82 0.66 1.03
CA ASP A 396 -11.85 0.29 0.06
C ASP A 396 -11.26 -0.04 -1.31
N ASN A 397 -10.19 0.65 -1.71
CA ASN A 397 -9.40 0.29 -2.89
C ASN A 397 -8.78 -1.10 -2.73
N LEU A 398 -8.21 -1.41 -1.55
CA LEU A 398 -7.70 -2.74 -1.25
C LEU A 398 -8.79 -3.81 -1.40
N ARG A 399 -9.99 -3.60 -0.82
CA ARG A 399 -11.10 -4.55 -0.92
C ARG A 399 -11.48 -4.83 -2.39
N LYS A 400 -11.75 -3.77 -3.16
CA LYS A 400 -12.09 -3.88 -4.58
C LYS A 400 -10.99 -4.58 -5.39
N TRP A 401 -9.73 -4.32 -5.06
CA TRP A 401 -8.59 -4.98 -5.68
C TRP A 401 -8.50 -6.48 -5.34
N LEU A 402 -8.83 -6.87 -4.11
CA LEU A 402 -8.89 -8.26 -3.67
C LEU A 402 -10.09 -9.02 -4.23
N ASP A 403 -11.22 -8.35 -4.45
CA ASP A 403 -12.42 -8.93 -5.07
C ASP A 403 -12.12 -9.44 -6.48
N ALA A 404 -11.33 -8.67 -7.25
CA ALA A 404 -10.83 -9.08 -8.56
C ALA A 404 -9.78 -10.20 -8.50
N ARG A 405 -9.31 -10.59 -7.31
CA ARG A 405 -8.21 -11.56 -7.11
C ARG A 405 -8.59 -12.60 -6.08
N PRO A 406 -9.54 -13.49 -6.40
CA PRO A 406 -10.12 -14.38 -5.42
C PRO A 406 -9.18 -15.50 -4.93
N ALA A 407 -8.04 -15.71 -5.61
CA ALA A 407 -7.00 -16.64 -5.19
C ALA A 407 -6.02 -16.06 -4.15
N MET A 408 -6.03 -14.74 -3.93
CA MET A 408 -4.97 -14.09 -3.16
C MET A 408 -5.16 -14.18 -1.66
N THR A 409 -4.13 -14.58 -0.94
CA THR A 409 -4.08 -14.61 0.53
C THR A 409 -3.09 -13.59 1.08
N GLY A 410 -3.26 -13.20 2.34
CA GLY A 410 -2.43 -12.20 2.99
C GLY A 410 -3.18 -11.36 4.00
N ARG A 411 -2.59 -10.21 4.34
CA ARG A 411 -3.21 -9.28 5.27
C ARG A 411 -2.86 -7.82 4.98
N GLN A 412 -3.78 -6.96 5.36
CA GLN A 412 -3.56 -5.53 5.46
C GLN A 412 -2.63 -5.23 6.63
N ILE A 413 -1.62 -4.41 6.36
CA ILE A 413 -0.71 -3.85 7.35
C ILE A 413 -0.56 -2.35 7.12
N THR A 414 0.02 -1.63 8.08
CA THR A 414 0.42 -0.24 7.85
C THR A 414 1.71 -0.21 7.04
N ILE A 415 1.92 0.89 6.31
CA ILE A 415 3.21 1.14 5.64
C ILE A 415 4.35 1.23 6.66
N ALA A 416 4.08 1.76 7.86
CA ALA A 416 5.03 1.79 8.97
C ALA A 416 5.43 0.39 9.44
N GLN A 417 4.47 -0.53 9.58
CA GLN A 417 4.74 -1.93 9.90
C GLN A 417 5.57 -2.59 8.80
N ALA A 418 5.22 -2.36 7.53
CA ALA A 418 5.97 -2.88 6.40
C ALA A 418 7.44 -2.40 6.40
N LEU A 419 7.69 -1.13 6.71
CA LEU A 419 9.04 -0.58 6.86
C LEU A 419 9.76 -1.21 8.04
N ALA A 420 9.12 -1.25 9.22
CA ALA A 420 9.71 -1.81 10.43
C ALA A 420 10.14 -3.27 10.23
N ASP A 421 9.35 -4.07 9.50
CA ASP A 421 9.69 -5.45 9.19
C ASP A 421 10.87 -5.58 8.22
N LYS A 422 11.05 -4.61 7.30
CA LYS A 422 12.26 -4.54 6.46
C LYS A 422 13.49 -4.12 7.24
N MET A 423 13.36 -3.16 8.15
CA MET A 423 14.48 -2.67 8.97
C MET A 423 15.02 -3.72 9.94
N LYS A 424 14.26 -4.79 10.24
CA LYS A 424 14.71 -5.94 11.04
C LYS A 424 15.58 -6.94 10.27
N LEU A 425 15.66 -6.83 8.95
CA LEU A 425 16.40 -7.80 8.13
C LEU A 425 17.91 -7.62 8.33
N THR A 426 18.60 -8.74 8.51
CA THR A 426 20.06 -8.81 8.53
C THR A 426 20.65 -8.62 7.11
N PRO A 427 21.92 -8.20 6.97
CA PRO A 427 22.58 -8.12 5.67
C PRO A 427 22.49 -9.42 4.87
N GLU A 428 22.61 -10.58 5.53
CA GLU A 428 22.50 -11.89 4.91
C GLU A 428 21.08 -12.14 4.38
N GLN A 429 20.05 -11.79 5.14
CA GLN A 429 18.66 -11.90 4.68
C GLN A 429 18.35 -10.94 3.53
N ILE A 430 18.96 -9.75 3.52
CA ILE A 430 18.83 -8.78 2.43
C ILE A 430 19.50 -9.32 1.16
N ALA A 431 20.69 -9.90 1.26
CA ALA A 431 21.39 -10.49 0.11
C ALA A 431 20.60 -11.62 -0.56
N LYS A 432 19.88 -12.41 0.25
CA LYS A 432 19.02 -13.51 -0.19
C LYS A 432 17.61 -13.06 -0.59
N ALA A 433 17.29 -11.76 -0.46
CA ALA A 433 15.95 -11.27 -0.68
C ALA A 433 15.49 -11.57 -2.12
N CYS A 434 14.37 -12.28 -2.22
CA CYS A 434 13.74 -12.65 -3.48
C CYS A 434 14.62 -13.52 -4.41
N LYS A 435 15.67 -14.15 -3.89
CA LYS A 435 16.50 -15.11 -4.60
C LYS A 435 15.91 -16.52 -4.54
N LEU A 436 15.85 -17.19 -5.68
CA LEU A 436 15.35 -18.56 -5.79
C LEU A 436 16.48 -19.54 -5.49
N GLY A 437 16.19 -20.57 -4.68
CA GLY A 437 17.17 -21.57 -4.26
C GLY A 437 17.91 -21.26 -2.94
N GLU A 438 17.67 -20.09 -2.34
CA GLU A 438 18.27 -19.70 -1.05
C GLU A 438 17.28 -19.66 0.12
N CYS A 439 15.97 -19.82 -0.14
CA CYS A 439 15.01 -20.19 0.89
C CYS A 439 15.19 -21.68 1.17
N LYS A 440 15.96 -22.01 2.21
CA LYS A 440 15.93 -23.32 2.85
C LYS A 440 14.82 -23.36 3.88
#